data_AF-A0A0J8S0R5-F1
#
_entry.id   AF-A0A0J8S0R5-F1
#
_cell.length_a   1.000
_cell.length_b   1.000
_cell.length_c   1.000
_cell.angle_alpha   90.00
_cell.angle_beta   90.00
_cell.angle_gamma   90.00
#
_symmetry.space_group_name_H-M   'P 1'
#
loop_
_entity.id
_entity.type
_entity.pdbx_description
1 polymer ?
#
loop_
_entity_poly.entity_id
_entity_poly.type
_entity_poly.pdbx_seq_one_letter_code
_entity_poly.pdbx_strand_id
1 'polypeptide(L)'
;MSDSINAIHIPKKRKKHGKGSTSIANKRRATGNIEDAERETIQQLEEQISESRKYYNNIATLLSMLNVDRPNLAVAISICRVFCRLLAGGHLNKQKGASEQHSILVAWLRERYQEYQKALITILRHSGPSSQAAAVSLCMRLAKEHSTHYAGGQNNVWDDGYFNDVVTALIEADDGDQARAEFTRKYLKEYHDISYFGYQIIYL
;
A
#
# COMPACT_ATOMS: atom_id res chain seq x y z
N MET A 1 -47.30 -41.53 -46.04
CA MET A 1 -47.12 -43.00 -46.05
C MET A 1 -45.86 -43.29 -45.26
N SER A 2 -46.03 -43.55 -43.96
CA SER A 2 -46.17 -44.88 -43.36
C SER A 2 -44.80 -45.43 -42.96
N ASP A 3 -44.54 -45.32 -41.65
CA ASP A 3 -43.76 -46.20 -40.77
C ASP A 3 -42.89 -47.30 -41.40
N SER A 4 -41.69 -47.49 -40.86
CA SER A 4 -41.39 -48.72 -40.11
C SER A 4 -40.01 -48.70 -39.42
N ILE A 5 -40.02 -49.36 -38.28
CA ILE A 5 -39.07 -49.40 -37.17
C ILE A 5 -38.15 -50.65 -37.29
N ASN A 6 -36.99 -50.56 -36.62
CA ASN A 6 -36.14 -51.66 -36.10
C ASN A 6 -35.33 -52.53 -37.07
N ALA A 7 -34.01 -52.61 -36.84
CA ALA A 7 -33.48 -53.65 -35.96
C ALA A 7 -32.00 -53.43 -35.60
N ILE A 8 -31.71 -53.81 -34.36
CA ILE A 8 -30.46 -53.72 -33.60
C ILE A 8 -29.46 -54.79 -34.05
N HIS A 9 -28.18 -54.43 -34.19
CA HIS A 9 -27.10 -55.34 -33.77
C HIS A 9 -25.81 -54.57 -33.42
N ILE A 10 -25.45 -54.56 -32.14
CA ILE A 10 -24.08 -54.33 -31.65
C ILE A 10 -23.63 -55.69 -31.10
N PRO A 11 -22.39 -56.14 -31.38
CA PRO A 11 -21.43 -56.13 -30.29
C PRO A 11 -19.96 -55.84 -30.66
N LYS A 12 -19.28 -55.24 -29.67
CA LYS A 12 -17.90 -55.52 -29.21
C LYS A 12 -16.69 -55.02 -30.04
N LYS A 13 -16.32 -53.78 -29.71
CA LYS A 13 -15.09 -53.38 -28.97
C LYS A 13 -13.73 -53.95 -29.44
N ARG A 14 -12.89 -53.08 -30.01
CA ARG A 14 -11.43 -53.10 -29.75
C ARG A 14 -10.80 -51.70 -29.86
N LYS A 15 -10.18 -51.28 -28.75
CA LYS A 15 -9.41 -50.03 -28.56
C LYS A 15 -8.21 -49.99 -29.53
N LYS A 16 -7.95 -48.84 -30.15
CA LYS A 16 -6.63 -48.50 -30.71
C LYS A 16 -6.23 -47.08 -30.33
N HIS A 17 -5.08 -47.00 -29.68
CA HIS A 17 -4.34 -45.80 -29.29
C HIS A 17 -3.78 -45.07 -30.52
N GLY A 18 -3.78 -43.74 -30.46
CA GLY A 18 -2.54 -42.99 -30.66
C GLY A 18 -2.37 -42.16 -31.95
N LYS A 19 -2.38 -40.83 -31.72
CA LYS A 19 -1.54 -39.77 -32.32
C LYS A 19 -1.88 -39.22 -33.71
N GLY A 20 -2.14 -37.90 -33.72
CA GLY A 20 -1.67 -37.02 -34.79
C GLY A 20 -2.54 -35.78 -35.04
N SER A 21 -2.19 -34.67 -34.36
CA SER A 21 -2.35 -33.25 -34.80
C SER A 21 -3.69 -32.84 -35.41
N THR A 22 -4.46 -31.91 -34.83
CA THR A 22 -4.14 -30.49 -34.90
C THR A 22 -5.05 -29.75 -33.92
N SER A 23 -4.49 -29.06 -32.92
CA SER A 23 -5.21 -28.03 -32.18
C SER A 23 -4.21 -26.94 -31.81
N ILE A 24 -4.27 -25.86 -32.59
CA ILE A 24 -3.63 -24.59 -32.28
C ILE A 24 -4.39 -24.05 -31.05
N ALA A 25 -3.95 -24.45 -29.87
CA ALA A 25 -4.45 -23.91 -28.62
C ALA A 25 -3.88 -22.50 -28.45
N ASN A 26 -4.74 -21.51 -28.65
CA ASN A 26 -4.51 -20.10 -28.40
C ASN A 26 -3.85 -19.88 -27.04
N LYS A 27 -2.56 -19.55 -27.06
CA LYS A 27 -1.82 -18.96 -25.95
C LYS A 27 -2.30 -17.52 -25.76
N ARG A 28 -3.42 -17.33 -25.07
CA ARG A 28 -3.87 -16.01 -24.61
C ARG A 28 -4.37 -16.12 -23.16
N ARG A 29 -3.71 -15.32 -22.29
CA ARG A 29 -4.09 -14.90 -20.92
C ARG A 29 -3.62 -15.80 -19.77
N ALA A 30 -2.39 -15.57 -19.34
CA ALA A 30 -1.86 -15.99 -18.03
C ALA A 30 -1.29 -14.79 -17.23
N THR A 31 -1.75 -13.57 -17.53
CA THR A 31 -1.29 -12.34 -16.86
C THR A 31 -2.23 -11.86 -15.75
N GLY A 32 -3.51 -12.23 -15.76
CA GLY A 32 -4.45 -11.86 -14.69
C GLY A 32 -4.14 -12.52 -13.35
N ASN A 33 -3.64 -13.76 -13.36
CA ASN A 33 -3.44 -14.54 -12.14
C ASN A 33 -2.34 -14.01 -11.21
N ILE A 34 -1.38 -13.23 -11.73
CA ILE A 34 -0.22 -12.79 -10.96
C ILE A 34 -0.54 -11.54 -10.13
N GLU A 35 -1.17 -10.54 -10.76
CA GLU A 35 -1.58 -9.32 -10.05
C GLU A 35 -2.65 -9.60 -8.99
N ASP A 36 -3.59 -10.51 -9.28
CA ASP A 36 -4.61 -10.93 -8.32
C ASP A 36 -4.01 -11.69 -7.13
N ALA A 37 -3.05 -12.59 -7.38
CA ALA A 37 -2.34 -13.31 -6.31
C ALA A 37 -1.48 -12.37 -5.45
N GLU A 38 -0.85 -11.36 -6.05
CA GLU A 38 -0.09 -10.35 -5.31
C GLU A 38 -1.02 -9.51 -4.42
N ARG A 39 -2.17 -9.08 -4.94
CA ARG A 39 -3.20 -8.36 -4.16
C ARG A 39 -3.72 -9.17 -2.99
N GLU A 40 -4.00 -10.46 -3.22
CA GLU A 40 -4.43 -11.37 -2.17
C GLU A 40 -3.35 -11.53 -1.09
N THR A 41 -2.09 -11.68 -1.49
CA THR A 41 -0.96 -11.75 -0.57
C THR A 41 -0.84 -10.48 0.28
N ILE A 42 -0.94 -9.30 -0.34
CA ILE A 42 -0.90 -8.02 0.37
C ILE A 42 -2.02 -7.93 1.42
N GLN A 43 -3.22 -8.34 1.06
CA GLN A 43 -4.38 -8.34 1.95
C GLN A 43 -4.20 -9.32 3.11
N GLN A 44 -3.72 -10.53 2.85
CA GLN A 44 -3.44 -11.53 3.89
C GLN A 44 -2.39 -11.03 4.88
N LEU A 45 -1.32 -10.38 4.40
CA LEU A 45 -0.30 -9.79 5.28
C LEU A 45 -0.89 -8.69 6.15
N GLU A 46 -1.71 -7.80 5.57
CA GLU A 46 -2.42 -6.73 6.31
C GLU A 46 -3.32 -7.32 7.42
N GLU A 47 -4.09 -8.35 7.10
CA GLU A 47 -5.00 -9.01 8.04
C GLU A 47 -4.25 -9.66 9.20
N GLN A 48 -3.20 -10.44 8.90
CA GLN A 48 -2.35 -11.06 9.92
C GLN A 48 -1.72 -10.01 10.88
N ILE A 49 -1.23 -8.89 10.35
CA ILE A 49 -0.67 -7.82 11.20
C ILE A 49 -1.72 -7.30 12.19
N SER A 50 -2.99 -7.22 11.78
CA SER A 50 -4.09 -6.76 12.63
C SER A 50 -4.52 -7.78 13.69
N GLU A 51 -4.33 -9.08 13.44
CA GLU A 51 -4.69 -10.13 14.39
C GLU A 51 -3.77 -10.18 15.62
N SER A 52 -2.45 -10.03 15.42
CA SER A 52 -1.51 -10.25 16.51
C SER A 52 -0.13 -9.63 16.28
N ARG A 53 0.48 -9.18 17.39
CA ARG A 53 1.85 -8.65 17.44
C ARG A 53 2.91 -9.63 16.91
N LYS A 54 2.64 -10.94 16.98
CA LYS A 54 3.57 -11.96 16.44
C LYS A 54 3.77 -11.84 14.92
N TYR A 55 2.83 -11.22 14.21
CA TYR A 55 2.88 -11.02 12.77
C TYR A 55 3.48 -9.66 12.37
N TYR A 56 4.01 -8.87 13.30
CA TYR A 56 4.59 -7.56 12.96
C TYR A 56 5.78 -7.66 11.99
N ASN A 57 6.46 -8.79 11.92
CA ASN A 57 7.48 -9.03 10.90
C ASN A 57 6.94 -8.88 9.46
N ASN A 58 5.64 -9.11 9.24
CA ASN A 58 5.00 -8.90 7.94
C ASN A 58 5.04 -7.43 7.48
N ILE A 59 5.22 -6.46 8.40
CA ILE A 59 5.44 -5.05 8.05
C ILE A 59 6.74 -4.91 7.24
N ALA A 60 7.81 -5.60 7.63
CA ALA A 60 9.07 -5.60 6.89
C ALA A 60 8.89 -6.25 5.51
N THR A 61 8.09 -7.32 5.43
CA THR A 61 7.74 -7.94 4.14
C THR A 61 7.00 -6.94 3.23
N LEU A 62 5.97 -6.27 3.73
CA LEU A 62 5.24 -5.26 2.96
C LEU A 62 6.16 -4.12 2.52
N LEU A 63 7.04 -3.62 3.39
CA LEU A 63 8.02 -2.59 3.04
C LEU A 63 8.97 -3.06 1.93
N SER A 64 9.44 -4.31 1.99
CA SER A 64 10.30 -4.87 0.94
C SER A 64 9.60 -5.01 -0.42
N MET A 65 8.27 -5.11 -0.44
CA MET A 65 7.47 -5.13 -1.65
C MET A 65 7.25 -3.73 -2.24
N LEU A 66 7.50 -2.66 -1.46
CA LEU A 66 7.34 -1.28 -1.91
C LEU A 66 8.58 -0.81 -2.68
N ASN A 67 8.55 -0.96 -4.00
CA ASN A 67 9.58 -0.42 -4.87
C ASN A 67 9.33 1.07 -5.16
N VAL A 68 10.24 1.96 -4.76
CA VAL A 68 10.10 3.42 -4.96
C VAL A 68 10.19 3.86 -6.43
N ASP A 69 10.89 3.11 -7.29
CA ASP A 69 11.04 3.43 -8.72
C ASP A 69 9.79 3.04 -9.52
N ARG A 70 9.11 1.97 -9.07
CA ARG A 70 7.87 1.45 -9.66
C ARG A 70 6.89 1.12 -8.55
N PRO A 71 6.28 2.14 -7.92
CA PRO A 71 5.48 1.95 -6.73
C PRO A 71 4.24 1.11 -6.99
N ASN A 72 4.17 -0.04 -6.31
CA ASN A 72 2.93 -0.78 -6.20
C ASN A 72 2.00 -0.04 -5.21
N LEU A 73 1.02 0.68 -5.75
CA LEU A 73 0.08 1.46 -4.94
C LEU A 73 -0.73 0.60 -3.97
N ALA A 74 -1.00 -0.67 -4.28
CA ALA A 74 -1.70 -1.56 -3.36
C ALA A 74 -0.88 -1.82 -2.08
N VAL A 75 0.43 -2.02 -2.23
CA VAL A 75 1.37 -2.18 -1.11
C VAL A 75 1.45 -0.89 -0.29
N ALA A 76 1.63 0.27 -0.94
CA ALA A 76 1.67 1.54 -0.24
C ALA A 76 0.37 1.79 0.57
N ILE A 77 -0.80 1.54 -0.04
CA ILE A 77 -2.09 1.69 0.63
C ILE A 77 -2.22 0.73 1.82
N SER A 78 -1.79 -0.54 1.70
CA SER A 78 -1.89 -1.50 2.80
C SER A 78 -0.99 -1.11 3.97
N ILE A 79 0.25 -0.69 3.71
CA ILE A 79 1.18 -0.21 4.74
C ILE A 79 0.60 1.03 5.44
N CYS A 80 0.02 1.97 4.69
CA CYS A 80 -0.65 3.13 5.26
C CYS A 80 -1.78 2.72 6.21
N ARG A 81 -2.62 1.75 5.83
CA ARG A 81 -3.71 1.25 6.68
C ARG A 81 -3.18 0.60 7.95
N VAL A 82 -2.12 -0.22 7.82
CA VAL A 82 -1.45 -0.84 8.97
C VAL A 82 -0.99 0.23 9.96
N PHE A 83 -0.20 1.21 9.50
CA PHE A 83 0.31 2.24 10.41
C PHE A 83 -0.78 3.15 10.96
N CYS A 84 -1.82 3.49 10.18
CA CYS A 84 -2.95 4.24 10.71
C CYS A 84 -3.61 3.48 11.88
N ARG A 85 -3.85 2.16 11.73
CA ARG A 85 -4.41 1.34 12.81
C ARG A 85 -3.49 1.25 14.02
N LEU A 86 -2.18 1.09 13.80
CA LEU A 86 -1.21 1.03 14.88
C LEU A 86 -1.11 2.36 15.65
N LEU A 87 -1.21 3.50 14.94
CA LEU A 87 -1.28 4.83 15.54
C LEU A 87 -2.56 5.00 16.35
N ALA A 88 -3.73 4.70 15.77
CA ALA A 88 -5.02 4.74 16.45
C ALA A 88 -5.05 3.87 17.72
N GLY A 89 -4.43 2.69 17.66
CA GLY A 89 -4.28 1.78 18.79
C GLY A 89 -3.19 2.17 19.80
N GLY A 90 -2.47 3.28 19.58
CA GLY A 90 -1.40 3.76 20.45
C GLY A 90 -0.19 2.83 20.51
N HIS A 91 -0.03 1.91 19.56
CA HIS A 91 1.05 0.91 19.56
C HIS A 91 2.43 1.52 19.26
N LEU A 92 2.48 2.74 18.73
CA LEU A 92 3.71 3.51 18.54
C LEU A 92 4.04 4.43 19.74
N ASN A 93 3.17 4.49 20.76
CA ASN A 93 3.38 5.34 21.93
C ASN A 93 4.19 4.58 23.00
N LYS A 94 5.23 5.24 23.53
CA LYS A 94 5.96 4.72 24.69
C LYS A 94 5.02 4.75 25.90
N GLN A 95 4.70 3.58 26.45
CA GLN A 95 3.95 3.49 27.70
C GLN A 95 4.88 3.71 28.90
N LYS A 96 4.44 4.50 29.89
CA LYS A 96 5.17 4.68 31.15
C LYS A 96 5.20 3.35 31.90
N GLY A 97 6.39 2.87 32.28
CA GLY A 97 6.56 1.58 32.95
C GLY A 97 6.47 0.36 32.03
N ALA A 98 6.57 0.53 30.72
CA ALA A 98 6.61 -0.58 29.77
C ALA A 98 7.81 -1.50 30.01
N SER A 99 7.64 -2.79 29.73
CA SER A 99 8.77 -3.72 29.72
C SER A 99 9.81 -3.32 28.67
N GLU A 100 11.06 -3.75 28.88
CA GLU A 100 12.15 -3.53 27.93
C GLU A 100 11.78 -4.10 26.55
N GLN A 101 11.22 -5.31 26.50
CA GLN A 101 10.74 -5.95 25.28
C GLN A 101 9.70 -5.09 24.54
N HIS A 102 8.75 -4.49 25.26
CA HIS A 102 7.77 -3.60 24.67
C HIS A 102 8.43 -2.32 24.13
N SER A 103 9.42 -1.77 24.84
CA SER A 103 10.16 -0.59 24.40
C SER A 103 10.97 -0.84 23.13
N ILE A 104 11.60 -2.01 23.03
CA ILE A 104 12.30 -2.47 21.81
C ILE A 104 11.32 -2.60 20.65
N LEU A 105 10.14 -3.20 20.89
CA LEU A 105 9.11 -3.35 19.86
C LEU A 105 8.61 -2.01 19.34
N VAL A 106 8.33 -1.05 20.24
CA VAL A 106 7.90 0.31 19.87
C VAL A 106 8.98 1.03 19.07
N ALA A 107 10.25 0.92 19.48
CA ALA A 107 11.37 1.51 18.74
C ALA A 107 11.47 0.93 17.32
N TRP A 108 11.35 -0.39 17.19
CA TRP A 108 11.35 -1.06 15.89
C TRP A 108 10.17 -0.63 15.01
N LEU A 109 8.95 -0.52 15.56
CA LEU A 109 7.78 -0.04 14.82
C LEU A 109 7.96 1.40 14.31
N ARG A 110 8.56 2.27 15.14
CA ARG A 110 8.87 3.65 14.75
C ARG A 110 9.90 3.70 13.62
N GLU A 111 10.92 2.86 13.66
CA GLU A 111 11.91 2.77 12.59
C GLU A 111 11.26 2.36 11.26
N ARG A 112 10.41 1.32 11.27
CA ARG A 112 9.65 0.88 10.09
C ARG A 112 8.66 1.95 9.60
N TYR A 113 8.08 2.73 10.52
CA TYR A 113 7.22 3.85 10.16
C TYR A 113 8.00 4.96 9.43
N GLN A 114 9.17 5.32 9.95
CA GLN A 114 10.06 6.30 9.29
C GLN A 114 10.56 5.81 7.93
N GLU A 115 10.85 4.52 7.80
CA GLU A 115 11.20 3.91 6.51
C GLU A 115 10.07 4.07 5.48
N TYR A 116 8.82 3.82 5.90
CA TYR A 116 7.66 4.04 5.05
C TYR A 116 7.48 5.51 4.66
N GLN A 117 7.64 6.44 5.61
CA GLN A 117 7.57 7.88 5.36
C GLN A 117 8.58 8.31 4.29
N LYS A 118 9.85 7.87 4.42
CA LYS A 118 10.90 8.14 3.43
C LYS A 118 10.59 7.56 2.06
N ALA A 119 10.02 6.36 2.00
CA ALA A 119 9.60 5.75 0.75
C ALA A 119 8.50 6.59 0.06
N LEU A 120 7.49 7.04 0.81
CA LEU A 120 6.45 7.92 0.27
C LEU A 120 6.99 9.26 -0.21
N ILE A 121 7.91 9.88 0.54
CA ILE A 121 8.57 11.13 0.14
C ILE A 121 9.36 10.94 -1.17
N THR A 122 10.05 9.82 -1.31
CA THR A 122 10.80 9.48 -2.55
C THR A 122 9.86 9.28 -3.73
N ILE A 123 8.76 8.54 -3.52
CA ILE A 123 7.71 8.33 -4.53
C ILE A 123 7.09 9.68 -4.95
N LEU A 124 6.79 10.54 -3.97
CA LEU A 124 6.25 11.87 -4.23
C LEU A 124 7.19 12.73 -5.07
N ARG A 125 8.51 12.63 -4.85
CA ARG A 125 9.48 13.43 -5.57
C ARG A 125 9.71 12.96 -7.01
N HIS A 126 9.87 11.65 -7.21
CA HIS A 126 10.45 11.11 -8.45
C HIS A 126 9.54 10.17 -9.25
N SER A 127 8.38 9.76 -8.74
CA SER A 127 7.49 8.88 -9.49
C SER A 127 6.61 9.66 -10.50
N GLY A 128 5.88 8.95 -11.35
CA GLY A 128 4.97 9.57 -12.30
C GLY A 128 3.73 10.22 -11.63
N PRO A 129 2.99 11.09 -12.35
CA PRO A 129 1.93 11.95 -11.80
C PRO A 129 0.87 11.22 -10.97
N SER A 130 0.42 10.05 -11.42
CA SER A 130 -0.60 9.27 -10.71
C SER A 130 -0.08 8.72 -9.38
N SER A 131 1.19 8.33 -9.32
CA SER A 131 1.80 7.80 -8.09
C SER A 131 2.14 8.93 -7.11
N GLN A 132 2.57 10.09 -7.62
CA GLN A 132 2.77 11.28 -6.79
C GLN A 132 1.48 11.77 -6.15
N ALA A 133 0.38 11.84 -6.92
CA ALA A 133 -0.94 12.20 -6.41
C ALA A 133 -1.41 11.24 -5.29
N ALA A 134 -1.23 9.93 -5.50
CA ALA A 134 -1.51 8.92 -4.48
C ALA A 134 -0.59 9.09 -3.25
N ALA A 135 0.70 9.33 -3.44
CA ALA A 135 1.65 9.55 -2.37
C ALA A 135 1.29 10.78 -1.52
N VAL A 136 0.91 11.92 -2.12
CA VAL A 136 0.41 13.08 -1.35
C VAL A 136 -0.77 12.67 -0.47
N SER A 137 -1.76 11.99 -1.04
CA SER A 137 -2.94 11.55 -0.28
C SER A 137 -2.56 10.65 0.90
N LEU A 138 -1.62 9.72 0.70
CA LEU A 138 -1.12 8.83 1.76
C LEU A 138 -0.31 9.60 2.82
N CYS A 139 0.56 10.51 2.39
CA CYS A 139 1.36 11.35 3.28
C CYS A 139 0.48 12.17 4.22
N MET A 140 -0.56 12.81 3.67
CA MET A 140 -1.50 13.62 4.45
C MET A 140 -2.38 12.79 5.38
N ARG A 141 -2.74 11.55 4.98
CA ARG A 141 -3.43 10.62 5.88
C ARG A 141 -2.57 10.24 7.08
N LEU A 142 -1.28 9.96 6.86
CA LEU A 142 -0.35 9.71 7.95
C LEU A 142 -0.22 10.93 8.86
N ALA A 143 -0.09 12.12 8.28
CA ALA A 143 0.05 13.36 9.04
C ALA A 143 -1.17 13.61 9.95
N LYS A 144 -2.38 13.43 9.39
CA LYS A 144 -3.63 13.50 10.16
C LYS A 144 -3.63 12.52 11.32
N GLU A 145 -3.34 11.24 11.05
CA GLU A 145 -3.38 10.21 12.09
C GLU A 145 -2.33 10.45 13.18
N HIS A 146 -1.13 10.86 12.77
CA HIS A 146 -0.03 11.21 13.67
C HIS A 146 -0.42 12.38 14.58
N SER A 147 -0.95 13.48 14.02
CA SER A 147 -1.41 14.64 14.80
C SER A 147 -2.52 14.30 15.80
N THR A 148 -3.37 13.30 15.50
CA THR A 148 -4.53 12.93 16.33
C THR A 148 -4.17 11.97 17.45
N HIS A 149 -3.31 10.99 17.19
CA HIS A 149 -3.09 9.85 18.10
C HIS A 149 -1.72 9.84 18.79
N TYR A 150 -0.79 10.70 18.38
CA TYR A 150 0.51 10.83 19.02
C TYR A 150 0.41 11.73 20.27
N ALA A 151 -0.31 11.27 21.29
CA ALA A 151 -0.57 12.00 22.55
C ALA A 151 0.63 11.99 23.53
N GLY A 152 1.86 11.84 23.03
CA GLY A 152 3.06 11.57 23.83
C GLY A 152 3.99 12.77 24.08
N GLY A 153 3.62 13.98 23.66
CA GLY A 153 4.34 15.22 23.98
C GLY A 153 5.78 15.34 23.45
N GLN A 154 6.27 14.41 22.62
CA GLN A 154 7.62 14.43 22.06
C GLN A 154 7.57 14.41 20.54
N ASN A 155 7.07 15.49 19.94
CA ASN A 155 6.99 15.79 18.51
C ASN A 155 5.58 15.60 17.93
N ASN A 156 4.88 16.72 17.73
CA ASN A 156 3.74 16.77 16.83
C ASN A 156 4.25 16.62 15.38
N VAL A 157 3.38 16.29 14.43
CA VAL A 157 3.75 16.16 13.00
C VAL A 157 4.37 17.44 12.41
N TRP A 158 4.14 18.57 13.07
CA TRP A 158 4.68 19.87 12.72
C TRP A 158 6.13 20.07 13.21
N ASP A 159 6.54 19.33 14.24
CA ASP A 159 7.82 19.47 14.92
C ASP A 159 8.82 18.36 14.55
N ASP A 160 8.35 17.22 14.04
CA ASP A 160 9.20 16.08 13.68
C ASP A 160 9.87 16.21 12.30
N GLY A 161 9.56 17.28 11.56
CA GLY A 161 10.08 17.55 10.21
C GLY A 161 9.37 16.79 9.09
N TYR A 162 8.48 15.83 9.40
CA TYR A 162 7.82 15.03 8.36
C TYR A 162 6.95 15.89 7.43
N PHE A 163 6.18 16.82 7.98
CA PHE A 163 5.39 17.72 7.15
C PHE A 163 6.27 18.64 6.28
N ASN A 164 7.43 19.07 6.80
CA ASN A 164 8.42 19.81 6.01
C ASN A 164 8.94 18.98 4.84
N ASP A 165 9.34 17.73 5.09
CA ASP A 165 9.84 16.84 4.04
C ASP A 165 8.79 16.59 2.95
N VAL A 166 7.51 16.46 3.32
CA VAL A 166 6.39 16.29 2.37
C VAL A 166 6.22 17.55 1.51
N VAL A 167 6.19 18.73 2.11
CA VAL A 167 6.03 19.99 1.36
C VAL A 167 7.23 20.23 0.45
N THR A 168 8.45 20.02 0.95
CA THR A 168 9.68 20.16 0.16
C THR A 168 9.68 19.19 -1.03
N ALA A 169 9.36 17.90 -0.81
CA ALA A 169 9.27 16.93 -1.90
C ALA A 169 8.17 17.25 -2.92
N LEU A 170 7.08 17.88 -2.49
CA LEU A 170 6.00 18.32 -3.39
C LEU A 170 6.43 19.49 -4.29
N ILE A 171 7.25 20.40 -3.76
CA ILE A 171 7.82 21.53 -4.50
C ILE A 171 8.85 21.01 -5.50
N GLU A 172 9.72 20.11 -5.07
CA GLU A 172 10.81 19.52 -5.87
C GLU A 172 10.35 18.38 -6.81
N ALA A 173 9.06 18.05 -6.82
CA ALA A 173 8.52 16.94 -7.61
C ALA A 173 8.62 17.20 -9.13
N ASP A 174 9.27 16.27 -9.84
CA ASP A 174 9.60 16.36 -11.28
C ASP A 174 8.36 16.61 -12.16
N ASP A 175 7.30 15.80 -11.99
CA ASP A 175 6.00 15.93 -12.68
C ASP A 175 4.84 16.29 -11.72
N GLY A 176 5.16 17.07 -10.68
CA GLY A 176 4.29 17.26 -9.51
C GLY A 176 3.02 18.09 -9.70
N ASP A 177 2.65 18.55 -10.90
CA ASP A 177 1.53 19.50 -11.09
C ASP A 177 0.20 18.94 -10.57
N GLN A 178 -0.10 17.69 -10.89
CA GLN A 178 -1.31 17.03 -10.40
C GLN A 178 -1.30 16.88 -8.87
N ALA A 179 -0.15 16.49 -8.32
CA ALA A 179 0.05 16.34 -6.88
C ALA A 179 -0.09 17.68 -6.14
N ARG A 180 0.49 18.76 -6.68
CA ARG A 180 0.41 20.14 -6.16
C ARG A 180 -1.02 20.68 -6.23
N ALA A 181 -1.72 20.46 -7.33
CA ALA A 181 -3.12 20.86 -7.48
C ALA A 181 -4.03 20.11 -6.49
N GLU A 182 -3.79 18.81 -6.31
CA GLU A 182 -4.51 18.01 -5.33
C GLU A 182 -4.22 18.48 -3.90
N PHE A 183 -2.95 18.69 -3.56
CA PHE A 183 -2.53 19.20 -2.26
C PHE A 183 -3.20 20.54 -1.95
N THR A 184 -3.10 21.48 -2.88
CA THR A 184 -3.62 22.83 -2.73
C THR A 184 -5.14 22.82 -2.52
N ARG A 185 -5.86 22.08 -3.36
CA ARG A 185 -7.32 22.05 -3.34
C ARG A 185 -7.88 21.32 -2.12
N LYS A 186 -7.33 20.15 -1.79
CA LYS A 186 -7.90 19.28 -0.74
C LYS A 186 -7.39 19.60 0.65
N TYR A 187 -6.21 20.20 0.76
CA TYR A 187 -5.53 20.35 2.05
C TYR A 187 -5.20 21.81 2.36
N LEU A 188 -4.41 22.47 1.50
CA LEU A 188 -3.92 23.83 1.77
C LEU A 188 -5.03 24.87 1.90
N LYS A 189 -6.11 24.74 1.12
CA LYS A 189 -7.27 25.66 1.18
C LYS A 189 -8.30 25.28 2.24
N GLU A 190 -8.33 24.01 2.64
CA GLU A 190 -9.37 23.47 3.52
C GLU A 190 -8.99 23.57 5.01
N TYR A 191 -7.71 23.39 5.32
CA TYR A 191 -7.24 23.27 6.70
C TYR A 191 -6.24 24.37 7.06
N HIS A 192 -6.58 25.18 8.07
CA HIS A 192 -5.81 26.35 8.49
C HIS A 192 -4.42 26.03 9.04
N ASP A 193 -4.28 24.92 9.76
CA ASP A 193 -2.99 24.44 10.28
C ASP A 193 -2.03 24.10 9.12
N ILE A 194 -2.53 23.36 8.12
CA ILE A 194 -1.78 23.03 6.90
C ILE A 194 -1.41 24.29 6.13
N SER A 195 -2.33 25.27 6.00
CA SER A 195 -2.00 26.56 5.39
C SER A 195 -0.87 27.27 6.14
N TYR A 196 -0.98 27.39 7.46
CA TYR A 196 -0.03 28.13 8.28
C TYR A 196 1.38 27.52 8.19
N PHE A 197 1.50 26.23 8.49
CA PHE A 197 2.80 25.54 8.44
C PHE A 197 3.32 25.42 7.00
N GLY A 198 2.44 25.22 6.02
CA GLY A 198 2.82 25.15 4.61
C GLY A 198 3.42 26.46 4.12
N TYR A 199 2.79 27.59 4.41
CA TYR A 199 3.35 28.90 4.08
C TYR A 199 4.66 29.17 4.83
N GLN A 200 4.75 28.80 6.11
CA GLN A 200 6.00 28.95 6.86
C GLN A 200 7.16 28.20 6.18
N ILE A 201 6.91 27.03 5.59
CA ILE A 201 7.94 26.25 4.88
C ILE A 201 8.27 26.87 3.52
N ILE A 202 7.29 27.39 2.79
CA ILE A 202 7.50 27.95 1.43
C ILE A 202 8.22 29.30 1.47
N TYR A 203 8.00 30.11 2.51
CA TYR A 203 8.53 31.46 2.62
C TYR A 203 9.79 31.59 3.49
N LEU A 204 10.34 30.47 3.99
CA LEU A 204 11.62 30.39 4.70
C LEU A 204 12.66 29.69 3.83
#